data_AF-A0A9N9WA72-F1
#
_entry.id   AF-A0A9N9WA72-F1
#
_cell.length_a   1.000
_cell.length_b   1.000
_cell.length_c   1.000
_cell.angle_alpha   90.00
_cell.angle_beta   90.00
_cell.angle_gamma   90.00
#
_symmetry.space_group_name_H-M   'P 1'
#
loop_
_entity.id
_entity.type
_entity.pdbx_description
1 polymer ?
#
loop_
_entity_poly.entity_id
_entity_poly.type
_entity_poly.pdbx_seq_one_letter_code
_entity_poly.pdbx_strand_id
1 'polypeptide(L)'
;MCSIICGVQSLVVVLSIFFSYIFIMTNKPEESMAKNGLLFISNAAKAHDVCQRASKYVQNLLYINIKSNPQNTLPVLSRQIVELYTKATSQCNNLDVRLMMKLNDKGSVITTKHPIDIILYDSDLSKEIEQLKKLLTSLSPGYQLQSLDFKGSAQSSSNDELVKTYEYVALGGTFDRLHNGHKILLSQAVLRSTKHVTVGVTDVNMIQSKKLWELIEPVEKRMEAVLNYLT
;
A
#
# COMPACT_ATOMS: atom_id res chain seq x y z
N MET A 1 -26.52 52.74 -34.38
CA MET A 1 -26.73 51.27 -34.32
C MET A 1 -25.44 50.45 -34.49
N CYS A 2 -24.30 51.00 -34.94
CA CYS A 2 -23.07 50.23 -35.16
C CYS A 2 -22.28 49.87 -33.88
N SER A 3 -22.34 50.69 -32.82
CA SER A 3 -21.48 50.55 -31.64
C SER A 3 -21.90 49.43 -30.67
N ILE A 4 -23.17 49.01 -30.71
CA ILE A 4 -23.71 47.97 -29.82
C ILE A 4 -23.34 46.57 -30.32
N ILE A 5 -23.26 46.39 -31.64
CA ILE A 5 -22.99 45.08 -32.27
C ILE A 5 -21.54 44.63 -31.99
N CYS A 6 -20.59 45.58 -31.97
CA CYS A 6 -19.17 45.30 -31.70
C CYS A 6 -18.91 44.88 -30.24
N GLY A 7 -19.64 45.48 -29.28
CA GLY A 7 -19.52 45.12 -27.86
C GLY A 7 -20.03 43.72 -27.54
N VAL A 8 -21.09 43.28 -28.23
CA VAL A 8 -21.66 41.94 -28.06
C VAL A 8 -20.73 40.86 -28.62
N GLN A 9 -20.09 41.09 -29.77
CA GLN A 9 -19.11 40.14 -30.34
C GLN A 9 -17.88 39.96 -29.45
N SER A 10 -17.32 41.04 -28.90
CA SER A 10 -16.17 40.95 -27.98
C SER A 10 -16.53 40.22 -26.69
N LEU A 11 -17.73 40.45 -26.14
CA LEU A 11 -18.17 39.79 -24.90
C LEU A 11 -18.37 38.28 -25.11
N VAL A 12 -18.92 37.87 -26.25
CA VAL A 12 -19.12 36.45 -26.60
C VAL A 12 -17.78 35.72 -26.76
N VAL A 13 -16.79 36.37 -27.37
CA VAL A 13 -15.44 35.80 -27.51
C VAL A 13 -14.77 35.64 -26.14
N VAL A 14 -14.84 36.66 -25.27
CA VAL A 14 -14.29 36.58 -23.92
C VAL A 14 -14.99 35.50 -23.09
N LEU A 15 -16.32 35.40 -23.18
CA LEU A 15 -17.06 34.31 -22.54
C LEU A 15 -16.62 32.95 -23.07
N SER A 16 -16.47 32.78 -24.39
CA SER A 16 -16.06 31.48 -24.98
C SER A 16 -14.65 31.06 -24.56
N ILE A 17 -13.73 32.02 -24.44
CA ILE A 17 -12.36 31.75 -23.96
C ILE A 17 -12.41 31.42 -22.47
N PHE A 18 -13.22 32.11 -21.68
CA PHE A 18 -13.38 31.84 -20.26
C PHE A 18 -14.06 30.49 -19.99
N PHE A 19 -15.10 30.13 -20.76
CA PHE A 19 -15.75 28.83 -20.69
C PHE A 19 -14.84 27.72 -21.19
N SER A 20 -14.06 27.94 -22.26
CA SER A 20 -13.05 26.97 -22.72
C SER A 20 -11.92 26.81 -21.68
N TYR A 21 -11.47 27.89 -21.06
CA TYR A 21 -10.47 27.86 -19.99
C TYR A 21 -10.99 27.15 -18.74
N ILE A 22 -12.21 27.45 -18.31
CA ILE A 22 -12.88 26.72 -17.22
C ILE A 22 -13.05 25.25 -17.62
N PHE A 23 -13.51 24.95 -18.83
CA PHE A 23 -13.68 23.59 -19.32
C PHE A 23 -12.36 22.81 -19.36
N ILE A 24 -11.25 23.45 -19.77
CA ILE A 24 -9.90 22.87 -19.75
C ILE A 24 -9.40 22.70 -18.31
N MET A 25 -9.72 23.64 -17.42
CA MET A 25 -9.35 23.55 -16.00
C MET A 25 -10.18 22.53 -15.22
N THR A 26 -11.45 22.30 -15.60
CA THR A 26 -12.34 21.30 -15.00
C THR A 26 -12.14 19.92 -15.62
N ASN A 27 -11.65 19.84 -16.87
CA ASN A 27 -11.31 18.60 -17.56
C ASN A 27 -9.79 18.41 -17.67
N LYS A 28 -9.05 18.62 -16.57
CA LYS A 28 -7.90 17.72 -16.39
C LYS A 28 -8.49 16.32 -16.34
N PRO A 29 -8.08 15.38 -17.20
CA PRO A 29 -8.54 14.01 -17.05
C PRO A 29 -8.21 13.61 -15.62
N GLU A 30 -9.22 13.28 -14.83
CA GLU A 30 -9.00 12.37 -13.71
C GLU A 30 -8.32 11.17 -14.35
N GLU A 31 -7.00 11.06 -14.23
CA GLU A 31 -6.32 9.83 -14.53
C GLU A 31 -7.01 8.79 -13.67
N SER A 32 -7.81 7.92 -14.30
CA SER A 32 -8.57 6.92 -13.59
C SER A 32 -7.58 6.13 -12.73
N MET A 33 -7.73 6.20 -11.42
CA MET A 33 -6.79 5.57 -10.49
C MET A 33 -6.63 4.10 -10.85
N ALA A 34 -5.39 3.63 -10.82
CA ALA A 34 -5.07 2.22 -10.99
C ALA A 34 -5.77 1.38 -9.91
N LYS A 35 -6.24 0.17 -10.24
CA LYS A 35 -6.92 -0.67 -9.26
C LYS A 35 -5.93 -1.19 -8.23
N ASN A 36 -4.84 -1.78 -8.68
CA ASN A 36 -3.79 -2.28 -7.81
C ASN A 36 -2.43 -1.69 -8.16
N GLY A 37 -1.66 -1.33 -7.14
CA GLY A 37 -0.32 -0.78 -7.29
C GLY A 37 0.71 -1.55 -6.50
N LEU A 38 1.95 -1.48 -6.96
CA LEU A 38 3.13 -1.90 -6.20
C LEU A 38 4.06 -0.72 -6.04
N LEU A 39 4.44 -0.43 -4.81
CA LEU A 39 5.40 0.61 -4.47
C LEU A 39 6.72 0.02 -4.02
N PHE A 40 7.81 0.49 -4.64
CA PHE A 40 9.16 0.27 -4.13
C PHE A 40 9.65 1.47 -3.33
N ILE A 41 10.06 1.23 -2.07
CA ILE A 41 10.70 2.25 -1.23
C ILE A 41 12.14 1.88 -0.86
N SER A 42 13.00 2.88 -0.86
CA SER A 42 14.43 2.72 -0.55
C SER A 42 14.70 2.45 0.94
N ASN A 43 13.84 2.97 1.81
CA ASN A 43 13.98 2.91 3.25
C ASN A 43 12.61 2.75 3.91
N ALA A 44 12.53 1.85 4.89
CA ALA A 44 11.31 1.61 5.66
C ALA A 44 10.79 2.89 6.34
N ALA A 45 11.69 3.78 6.79
CA ALA A 45 11.34 5.05 7.40
C ALA A 45 10.51 5.97 6.50
N LYS A 46 10.51 5.78 5.16
CA LYS A 46 9.69 6.55 4.23
C LYS A 46 8.28 5.99 4.07
N ALA A 47 8.00 4.78 4.59
CA ALA A 47 6.71 4.10 4.47
C ALA A 47 5.54 4.93 5.02
N HIS A 48 5.83 5.91 5.88
CA HIS A 48 4.81 6.78 6.44
C HIS A 48 4.28 7.86 5.48
N ASP A 49 5.09 8.34 4.53
CA ASP A 49 4.69 9.32 3.50
C ASP A 49 4.07 8.65 2.28
N VAL A 50 4.25 7.33 2.16
CA VAL A 50 3.72 6.48 1.11
C VAL A 50 2.21 6.56 1.02
N CYS A 51 1.54 6.33 2.15
CA CYS A 51 0.10 6.13 2.25
C CYS A 51 -0.68 7.28 1.60
N GLN A 52 -0.38 8.53 1.99
CA GLN A 52 -1.07 9.72 1.50
C GLN A 52 -0.81 10.01 0.01
N ARG A 53 0.36 9.65 -0.50
CA ARG A 53 0.72 9.95 -1.90
C ARG A 53 0.25 8.85 -2.83
N ALA A 54 0.44 7.59 -2.45
CA ALA A 54 0.03 6.44 -3.23
C ALA A 54 -1.50 6.33 -3.32
N SER A 55 -2.24 6.77 -2.30
CA SER A 55 -3.71 6.81 -2.33
C SER A 55 -4.31 7.74 -3.40
N LYS A 56 -3.50 8.59 -4.04
CA LYS A 56 -3.93 9.41 -5.20
C LYS A 56 -3.87 8.64 -6.52
N TYR A 57 -3.15 7.54 -6.56
CA TYR A 57 -2.90 6.77 -7.78
C TYR A 57 -3.52 5.37 -7.73
N VAL A 58 -3.75 4.82 -6.54
CA VAL A 58 -4.22 3.43 -6.35
C VAL A 58 -5.52 3.41 -5.58
N GLN A 59 -6.50 2.66 -6.10
CA GLN A 59 -7.85 2.63 -5.56
C GLN A 59 -8.08 1.49 -4.55
N ASN A 60 -7.67 0.26 -4.88
CA ASN A 60 -8.08 -0.93 -4.12
C ASN A 60 -6.97 -1.49 -3.25
N LEU A 61 -5.81 -1.79 -3.85
CA LEU A 61 -4.76 -2.57 -3.18
C LEU A 61 -3.38 -2.00 -3.50
N LEU A 62 -2.62 -1.68 -2.47
CA LEU A 62 -1.24 -1.23 -2.58
C LEU A 62 -0.30 -2.21 -1.88
N TYR A 63 0.52 -2.89 -2.67
CA TYR A 63 1.67 -3.61 -2.17
C TYR A 63 2.83 -2.64 -1.93
N ILE A 64 3.53 -2.81 -0.80
CA ILE A 64 4.74 -2.03 -0.48
C ILE A 64 5.90 -2.99 -0.35
N ASN A 65 6.93 -2.79 -1.16
CA ASN A 65 8.19 -3.51 -1.11
C ASN A 65 9.28 -2.57 -0.59
N ILE A 66 9.94 -2.98 0.49
CA ILE A 66 11.04 -2.22 1.09
C ILE A 66 12.34 -2.86 0.63
N LYS A 67 13.19 -2.08 -0.03
CA LYS A 67 14.53 -2.54 -0.40
C LYS A 67 15.30 -2.96 0.86
N SER A 68 15.91 -4.14 0.83
CA SER A 68 16.82 -4.55 1.89
C SER A 68 18.05 -3.63 1.92
N ASN A 69 18.32 -3.03 3.08
CA ASN A 69 19.44 -2.12 3.31
C ASN A 69 20.02 -2.46 4.69
N PRO A 70 21.35 -2.39 4.91
CA PRO A 70 21.98 -2.51 6.23
C PRO A 70 21.28 -1.72 7.36
N GLN A 71 20.64 -0.59 7.02
CA GLN A 71 19.90 0.26 7.96
C GLN A 71 18.52 -0.28 8.36
N ASN A 72 17.96 -1.23 7.61
CA ASN A 72 16.68 -1.87 7.92
C ASN A 72 16.89 -3.00 8.92
N THR A 73 17.37 -2.66 10.12
CA THR A 73 17.50 -3.61 11.22
C THR A 73 16.11 -4.13 11.63
N LEU A 74 16.08 -5.29 12.26
CA LEU A 74 14.84 -5.91 12.72
C LEU A 74 13.99 -4.99 13.63
N PRO A 75 14.59 -4.23 14.58
CA PRO A 75 13.85 -3.24 15.37
C PRO A 75 13.23 -2.12 14.52
N VAL A 76 13.95 -1.63 13.51
CA VAL A 76 13.47 -0.60 12.59
C VAL A 76 12.28 -1.12 11.80
N LEU A 77 12.38 -2.31 11.18
CA LEU A 77 11.28 -2.93 10.43
C LEU A 77 10.05 -3.16 11.31
N SER A 78 10.27 -3.63 12.55
CA SER A 78 9.19 -3.83 13.53
C SER A 78 8.41 -2.54 13.79
N ARG A 79 9.12 -1.44 14.07
CA ARG A 79 8.51 -0.13 14.29
C ARG A 79 7.79 0.37 13.04
N GLN A 80 8.41 0.24 11.88
CA GLN A 80 7.85 0.72 10.61
C GLN A 80 6.58 -0.03 10.19
N ILE A 81 6.46 -1.33 10.49
CA ILE A 81 5.20 -2.08 10.31
C ILE A 81 4.07 -1.44 11.11
N VAL A 82 4.32 -1.12 12.38
CA VAL A 82 3.30 -0.51 13.26
C VAL A 82 2.93 0.88 12.76
N GLU A 83 3.92 1.72 12.44
CA GLU A 83 3.71 3.07 11.93
C GLU A 83 2.93 3.07 10.60
N LEU A 84 3.32 2.21 9.66
CA LEU A 84 2.68 2.06 8.34
C LEU A 84 1.19 1.74 8.48
N TYR A 85 0.85 0.67 9.21
CA TYR A 85 -0.54 0.21 9.32
C TYR A 85 -1.41 1.13 10.18
N THR A 86 -0.81 1.80 11.17
CA THR A 86 -1.51 2.83 11.94
C THR A 86 -1.87 4.02 11.04
N LYS A 87 -0.94 4.49 10.20
CA LYS A 87 -1.20 5.58 9.25
C LYS A 87 -2.10 5.19 8.10
N ALA A 88 -1.98 3.97 7.57
CA ALA A 88 -2.89 3.46 6.54
C ALA A 88 -4.35 3.52 7.02
N THR A 89 -4.59 3.26 8.31
CA THR A 89 -5.93 3.34 8.91
C THR A 89 -6.50 4.77 8.91
N SER A 90 -5.67 5.80 9.09
CA SER A 90 -6.12 7.19 9.22
C SER A 90 -6.01 8.02 7.94
N GLN A 91 -5.17 7.63 6.98
CA GLN A 91 -4.81 8.45 5.82
C GLN A 91 -5.16 7.83 4.47
N CYS A 92 -5.41 6.53 4.41
CA CYS A 92 -5.81 5.85 3.19
C CYS A 92 -7.28 5.45 3.27
N ASN A 93 -8.18 6.29 2.77
CA ASN A 93 -9.59 5.94 2.71
C ASN A 93 -9.79 4.75 1.76
N ASN A 94 -10.16 3.59 2.31
CA ASN A 94 -10.50 2.33 1.62
C ASN A 94 -9.36 1.60 0.86
N LEU A 95 -8.11 2.07 0.94
CA LEU A 95 -6.98 1.36 0.32
C LEU A 95 -6.53 0.19 1.20
N ASP A 96 -6.51 -1.02 0.65
CA ASP A 96 -5.88 -2.17 1.27
C ASP A 96 -4.35 -2.04 1.12
N VAL A 97 -3.66 -1.60 2.16
CA VAL A 97 -2.19 -1.57 2.18
C VAL A 97 -1.66 -2.93 2.63
N ARG A 98 -0.66 -3.47 1.92
CA ARG A 98 0.02 -4.73 2.26
C ARG A 98 1.53 -4.60 2.13
N LEU A 99 2.23 -4.76 3.24
CA LEU A 99 3.69 -4.80 3.26
C LEU A 99 4.17 -6.20 2.84
N MET A 100 5.10 -6.25 1.89
CA MET A 100 5.71 -7.50 1.44
C MET A 100 6.79 -7.95 2.44
N MET A 101 6.56 -9.08 3.10
CA MET A 101 7.45 -9.59 4.16
C MET A 101 8.68 -10.34 3.63
N LYS A 102 8.63 -10.90 2.42
CA LYS A 102 9.81 -11.47 1.78
C LYS A 102 10.71 -10.33 1.34
N LEU A 103 11.73 -10.03 2.14
CA LEU A 103 12.87 -9.24 1.72
C LEU A 103 13.44 -9.92 0.48
N ASN A 104 13.58 -9.14 -0.60
CA ASN A 104 13.98 -9.65 -1.90
C ASN A 104 15.43 -10.17 -1.81
N ASP A 105 15.60 -11.45 -1.52
CA ASP A 105 16.86 -12.15 -1.73
C ASP A 105 17.18 -12.02 -3.22
N LYS A 106 18.41 -11.61 -3.53
CA LYS A 106 18.84 -11.20 -4.87
C LYS A 106 18.34 -12.21 -5.94
N GLY A 107 17.33 -11.79 -6.71
CA GLY A 107 16.81 -12.56 -7.85
C GLY A 107 15.51 -13.34 -7.60
N SER A 108 14.84 -13.19 -6.46
CA SER A 108 13.53 -13.81 -6.26
C SER A 108 12.45 -13.14 -7.13
N VAL A 109 11.67 -13.95 -7.84
CA VAL A 109 10.54 -13.48 -8.66
C VAL A 109 9.43 -12.98 -7.74
N ILE A 110 8.98 -11.76 -7.95
CA ILE A 110 7.85 -11.16 -7.25
C ILE A 110 6.57 -11.54 -8.01
N THR A 111 5.76 -12.39 -7.38
CA THR A 111 4.41 -12.74 -7.87
C THR A 111 3.40 -12.21 -6.87
N THR A 112 2.41 -11.46 -7.34
CA THR A 112 1.27 -11.01 -6.53
C THR A 112 0.00 -11.71 -6.98
N LYS A 113 -0.93 -11.97 -6.04
CA LYS A 113 -2.23 -12.59 -6.36
C LYS A 113 -3.09 -11.72 -7.29
N HIS A 114 -2.94 -10.40 -7.19
CA HIS A 114 -3.65 -9.43 -8.02
C HIS A 114 -2.70 -8.82 -9.08
N PRO A 115 -3.19 -8.56 -10.30
CA PRO A 115 -2.39 -7.92 -11.33
C PRO A 115 -2.05 -6.48 -10.94
N ILE A 116 -0.85 -6.03 -11.30
CA ILE A 116 -0.32 -4.71 -10.95
C ILE A 116 -0.50 -3.77 -12.13
N ASP A 117 -1.32 -2.74 -11.94
CA ASP A 117 -1.67 -1.75 -12.97
C ASP A 117 -0.76 -0.53 -12.92
N ILE A 118 -0.15 -0.24 -11.77
CA ILE A 118 0.83 0.84 -11.60
C ILE A 118 2.00 0.42 -10.71
N ILE A 119 3.20 0.80 -11.14
CA ILE A 119 4.39 0.74 -10.30
C ILE A 119 4.69 2.16 -9.82
N LEU A 120 4.67 2.33 -8.50
CA LEU A 120 5.17 3.51 -7.83
C LEU A 120 6.60 3.22 -7.36
N TYR A 121 7.48 4.22 -7.37
CA TYR A 121 8.82 4.04 -6.80
C TYR A 121 9.37 5.34 -6.21
N ASP A 122 10.16 5.19 -5.17
CA ASP A 122 10.97 6.26 -4.60
C ASP A 122 11.99 6.74 -5.64
N SER A 123 12.13 8.05 -5.83
CA SER A 123 13.05 8.61 -6.85
C SER A 123 14.51 8.20 -6.65
N ASP A 124 14.90 7.90 -5.40
CA ASP A 124 16.20 7.31 -5.05
C ASP A 124 16.46 5.94 -5.71
N LEU A 125 15.40 5.24 -6.14
CA LEU A 125 15.45 3.94 -6.81
C LEU A 125 15.39 4.03 -8.34
N SER A 126 15.46 5.24 -8.90
CA SER A 126 15.38 5.48 -10.36
C SER A 126 16.35 4.63 -11.20
N LYS A 127 17.54 4.31 -10.68
CA LYS A 127 18.54 3.47 -11.38
C LYS A 127 18.23 1.98 -11.36
N GLU A 128 17.44 1.52 -10.38
CA GLU A 128 17.17 0.10 -10.11
C GLU A 128 15.80 -0.34 -10.62
N ILE A 129 14.91 0.60 -10.94
CA ILE A 129 13.53 0.32 -11.31
C ILE A 129 13.41 -0.64 -12.50
N GLU A 130 14.29 -0.54 -13.50
CA GLU A 130 14.30 -1.45 -14.64
C GLU A 130 14.67 -2.89 -14.26
N GLN A 131 15.49 -3.07 -13.23
CA GLN A 131 15.80 -4.40 -12.70
C GLN A 131 14.64 -4.92 -11.86
N LEU A 132 14.06 -4.08 -11.00
CA LEU A 132 12.92 -4.45 -10.14
C LEU A 132 11.68 -4.84 -10.96
N LYS A 133 11.42 -4.13 -12.07
CA LYS A 133 10.37 -4.47 -13.04
C LYS A 133 10.53 -5.89 -13.60
N LYS A 134 11.76 -6.29 -13.95
CA LYS A 134 12.03 -7.63 -14.50
C LYS A 134 11.74 -8.75 -13.51
N LEU A 135 11.73 -8.45 -12.22
CA LEU A 135 11.38 -9.43 -11.18
C LEU A 135 9.87 -9.63 -11.05
N LEU A 136 9.03 -8.75 -11.62
CA LEU A 136 7.58 -8.81 -11.49
C LEU A 136 6.94 -9.60 -12.63
N THR A 137 6.23 -10.68 -12.28
CA THR A 137 5.48 -11.51 -13.25
C THR A 137 4.02 -11.11 -13.40
N SER A 138 3.46 -10.41 -12.41
CA SER A 138 2.04 -10.04 -12.32
C SER A 138 1.71 -8.67 -12.90
N LEU A 139 2.53 -8.13 -13.81
CA LEU A 139 2.29 -6.82 -14.43
C LEU A 139 1.15 -6.88 -15.46
N SER A 140 0.22 -5.92 -15.36
CA SER A 140 -0.83 -5.74 -16.35
C SER A 140 -0.27 -5.25 -17.69
N PRO A 141 -0.84 -5.67 -18.84
CA PRO A 141 -0.52 -5.06 -20.14
C PRO A 141 -0.80 -3.56 -20.10
N GLY A 142 0.20 -2.73 -20.39
CA GLY A 142 0.07 -1.26 -20.33
C GLY A 142 0.14 -0.67 -18.92
N TYR A 143 0.77 -1.36 -17.96
CA TYR A 143 1.00 -0.82 -16.62
C TYR A 143 1.65 0.57 -16.66
N GLN A 144 1.29 1.41 -15.70
CA GLN A 144 1.84 2.76 -15.53
C GLN A 144 3.07 2.74 -14.61
N LEU A 145 3.95 3.73 -14.77
CA LEU A 145 5.13 3.89 -13.94
C LEU A 145 5.19 5.34 -13.44
N GLN A 146 5.27 5.53 -12.12
CA GLN A 146 5.29 6.86 -11.52
C GLN A 146 6.35 6.97 -10.41
N SER A 147 7.22 7.97 -10.54
CA SER A 147 8.19 8.34 -9.51
C SER A 147 7.54 9.18 -8.41
N LEU A 148 7.92 8.96 -7.15
CA LEU A 148 7.46 9.70 -5.98
C LEU A 148 8.64 10.21 -5.16
N ASP A 149 8.70 11.53 -4.97
CA ASP A 149 9.75 12.18 -4.16
C ASP A 149 9.38 12.24 -2.67
N PHE A 150 9.71 11.19 -1.91
CA PHE A 150 9.45 11.17 -0.47
C PHE A 150 10.46 12.04 0.28
N LYS A 151 10.07 13.30 0.55
CA LYS A 151 10.82 14.24 1.41
C LYS A 151 10.54 13.95 2.89
N GLY A 152 11.02 12.80 3.37
CA GLY A 152 10.95 12.42 4.78
C GLY A 152 12.35 12.34 5.36
N SER A 153 12.64 13.08 6.43
CA SER A 153 13.87 12.88 7.20
C SER A 153 13.77 11.56 7.95
N ALA A 154 14.77 10.70 7.78
CA ALA A 154 14.88 9.47 8.55
C ALA A 154 15.07 9.84 10.04
N GLN A 155 13.99 9.90 10.81
CA GLN A 155 14.11 9.91 12.26
C GLN A 155 14.32 8.48 12.75
N SER A 156 15.57 8.04 12.69
CA SER A 156 16.07 6.87 13.40
C SER A 156 16.16 7.21 14.89
N SER A 157 15.05 7.07 15.62
CA SER A 157 15.11 7.03 17.08
C SER A 157 15.85 5.74 17.47
N SER A 158 17.10 5.91 17.91
CA SER A 158 18.08 4.87 18.22
C SER A 158 17.82 4.20 19.58
N ASN A 159 16.62 3.64 19.76
CA ASN A 159 16.41 2.66 20.83
C ASN A 159 16.48 1.27 20.17
N ASP A 160 17.70 0.77 20.00
CA ASP A 160 17.97 -0.60 19.55
C ASP A 160 17.63 -1.57 20.69
N GLU A 161 16.35 -1.74 20.98
CA GLU A 161 15.90 -2.92 21.71
C GLU A 161 16.11 -4.13 20.80
N LEU A 162 16.87 -5.11 21.29
CA LEU A 162 17.09 -6.38 20.59
C LEU A 162 15.74 -7.08 20.36
N VAL A 163 15.25 -7.03 19.12
CA VAL A 163 14.09 -7.82 18.69
C VAL A 163 14.52 -9.28 18.58
N LYS A 164 14.00 -10.13 19.45
CA LYS A 164 14.23 -11.58 19.40
C LYS A 164 13.47 -12.22 18.25
N THR A 165 14.13 -13.17 17.59
CA THR A 165 13.57 -14.08 16.59
C THR A 165 13.50 -15.51 17.12
N TYR A 166 12.63 -16.31 16.54
CA TYR A 166 12.38 -17.70 16.88
C TYR A 166 12.27 -18.52 15.60
N GLU A 167 12.62 -19.80 15.64
CA GLU A 167 12.44 -20.68 14.47
C GLU A 167 10.97 -20.87 14.12
N TYR A 168 10.14 -21.02 15.15
CA TYR A 168 8.70 -21.26 15.03
C TYR A 168 7.96 -20.21 15.86
N VAL A 169 7.02 -19.52 15.23
CA VAL A 169 6.13 -18.56 15.89
C VAL A 169 4.70 -19.03 15.71
N ALA A 170 3.92 -19.07 16.78
CA ALA A 170 2.50 -19.39 16.75
C ALA A 170 1.68 -18.22 17.29
N LEU A 171 0.55 -17.95 16.65
CA LEU A 171 -0.44 -16.99 17.13
C LEU A 171 -1.85 -17.49 16.81
N GLY A 172 -2.82 -17.04 17.58
CA GLY A 172 -4.22 -17.41 17.41
C GLY A 172 -5.13 -16.21 17.53
N GLY A 173 -6.23 -16.23 16.81
CA GLY A 173 -7.21 -15.15 16.83
C GLY A 173 -8.45 -15.49 16.02
N THR A 174 -9.44 -14.60 16.09
CA THR A 174 -10.61 -14.74 15.22
C THR A 174 -10.32 -14.27 13.81
N PHE A 175 -9.51 -13.22 13.63
CA PHE A 175 -9.20 -12.68 12.30
C PHE A 175 -10.46 -12.36 11.46
N ASP A 176 -11.53 -11.92 12.13
CA ASP A 176 -12.73 -11.45 11.44
C ASP A 176 -12.42 -10.18 10.65
N ARG A 177 -12.90 -10.10 9.41
CA ARG A 177 -12.77 -8.92 8.53
C ARG A 177 -11.37 -8.30 8.60
N LEU A 178 -10.37 -9.04 8.11
CA LEU A 178 -8.95 -8.75 8.28
C LEU A 178 -8.61 -7.25 8.09
N HIS A 179 -8.37 -6.55 9.19
CA HIS A 179 -8.06 -5.12 9.22
C HIS A 179 -6.61 -4.88 9.64
N ASN A 180 -6.17 -3.61 9.62
CA ASN A 180 -4.78 -3.23 9.86
C ASN A 180 -4.22 -3.69 11.23
N GLY A 181 -5.07 -3.85 12.26
CA GLY A 181 -4.67 -4.42 13.55
C GLY A 181 -4.21 -5.88 13.43
N HIS A 182 -4.96 -6.71 12.70
CA HIS A 182 -4.55 -8.08 12.39
C HIS A 182 -3.28 -8.11 11.53
N LYS A 183 -3.15 -7.20 10.55
CA LYS A 183 -1.96 -7.11 9.69
C LYS A 183 -0.70 -6.79 10.48
N ILE A 184 -0.77 -5.90 11.47
CA ILE A 184 0.36 -5.64 12.38
C ILE A 184 0.76 -6.93 13.09
N LEU A 185 -0.19 -7.62 13.72
CA LEU A 185 0.07 -8.86 14.47
C LEU A 185 0.70 -9.95 13.58
N LEU A 186 0.12 -10.18 12.39
CA LEU A 186 0.59 -11.17 11.43
C LEU A 186 1.99 -10.81 10.89
N SER A 187 2.22 -9.55 10.54
CA SER A 187 3.54 -9.09 10.06
C SER A 187 4.62 -9.21 11.12
N GLN A 188 4.29 -8.90 12.38
CA GLN A 188 5.20 -9.07 13.50
C GLN A 188 5.55 -10.53 13.75
N ALA A 189 4.58 -11.45 13.59
CA ALA A 189 4.84 -12.88 13.68
C ALA A 189 5.80 -13.37 12.59
N VAL A 190 5.60 -12.91 11.35
CA VAL A 190 6.51 -13.21 10.23
C VAL A 190 7.89 -12.63 10.49
N LEU A 191 7.99 -11.37 10.91
CA LEU A 191 9.26 -10.70 11.21
C LEU A 191 10.06 -11.42 12.31
N ARG A 192 9.37 -12.06 13.27
CA ARG A 192 10.00 -12.78 14.39
C ARG A 192 10.24 -14.25 14.10
N SER A 193 9.83 -14.78 12.95
CA SER A 193 10.02 -16.17 12.57
C SER A 193 11.15 -16.32 11.56
N THR A 194 12.01 -17.32 11.77
CA THR A 194 13.08 -17.67 10.81
C THR A 194 12.77 -18.92 9.99
N LYS A 195 11.76 -19.72 10.37
CA LYS A 195 11.33 -20.91 9.60
C LYS A 195 9.83 -20.92 9.32
N HIS A 196 8.99 -20.99 10.36
CA HIS A 196 7.54 -21.16 10.19
C HIS A 196 6.71 -20.26 11.10
N VAL A 197 5.58 -19.79 10.57
CA VAL A 197 4.52 -19.13 11.33
C VAL A 197 3.27 -19.99 11.26
N THR A 198 2.73 -20.36 12.42
CA THR A 198 1.46 -21.08 12.54
C THR A 198 0.38 -20.11 13.01
N VAL A 199 -0.68 -19.96 12.23
CA VAL A 199 -1.82 -19.08 12.58
C VAL A 199 -3.06 -19.92 12.86
N GLY A 200 -3.50 -19.94 14.12
CA GLY A 200 -4.76 -20.56 14.52
C GLY A 200 -5.94 -19.60 14.32
N VAL A 201 -6.94 -20.02 13.55
CA VAL A 201 -8.17 -19.26 13.32
C VAL A 201 -9.30 -19.90 14.12
N THR A 202 -9.91 -19.15 15.05
CA THR A 202 -10.95 -19.70 15.95
C THR A 202 -12.18 -20.13 15.16
N ASP A 203 -12.70 -21.33 15.44
CA ASP A 203 -13.93 -21.85 14.83
C ASP A 203 -15.20 -21.38 15.58
N VAL A 204 -16.38 -21.62 15.00
CA VAL A 204 -17.71 -21.22 15.47
C VAL A 204 -17.90 -21.56 16.96
N ASN A 205 -17.54 -22.77 17.37
CA ASN A 205 -17.68 -23.24 18.75
C ASN A 205 -16.90 -22.38 19.77
N MET A 206 -15.83 -21.71 19.34
CA MET A 206 -15.01 -20.85 20.21
C MET A 206 -15.43 -19.37 20.17
N ILE A 207 -16.28 -18.96 19.21
CA ILE A 207 -16.72 -17.57 19.06
C ILE A 207 -18.16 -17.33 19.52
N GLN A 208 -18.97 -18.38 19.74
CA GLN A 208 -20.35 -18.28 20.23
C GLN A 208 -20.49 -17.55 21.58
N SER A 209 -19.42 -17.51 22.38
CA SER A 209 -19.38 -16.74 23.63
C SER A 209 -19.19 -15.22 23.43
N LYS A 210 -18.91 -14.77 22.20
CA LYS A 210 -18.75 -13.35 21.87
C LYS A 210 -20.11 -12.71 21.58
N LYS A 211 -20.23 -11.43 21.94
CA LYS A 211 -21.38 -10.61 21.58
C LYS A 211 -21.43 -10.44 20.05
N LEU A 212 -22.61 -10.63 19.44
CA LEU A 212 -22.84 -10.53 17.99
C LEU A 212 -21.98 -11.52 17.16
N TRP A 213 -21.74 -12.73 17.68
CA TRP A 213 -20.93 -13.74 16.99
C TRP A 213 -21.50 -14.12 15.62
N GLU A 214 -22.81 -13.98 15.44
CA GLU A 214 -23.53 -14.20 14.18
C GLU A 214 -23.10 -13.24 13.05
N LEU A 215 -22.43 -12.12 13.37
CA LEU A 215 -21.91 -11.17 12.39
C LEU A 215 -20.47 -11.49 11.94
N ILE A 216 -19.81 -12.43 12.63
CA ILE A 216 -18.46 -12.88 12.33
C ILE A 216 -18.50 -13.75 11.06
N GLU A 217 -17.53 -13.55 10.18
CA GLU A 217 -17.43 -14.29 8.93
C GLU A 217 -17.20 -15.80 9.17
N PRO A 218 -17.67 -16.68 8.26
CA PRO A 218 -17.37 -18.12 8.30
C PRO A 218 -15.87 -18.40 8.42
N VAL A 219 -15.50 -19.48 9.11
CA VAL A 219 -14.10 -19.81 9.42
C VAL A 219 -13.26 -19.95 8.15
N GLU A 220 -13.83 -20.52 7.09
CA GLU A 220 -13.18 -20.71 5.80
C GLU A 220 -12.80 -19.36 5.16
N LYS A 221 -13.71 -18.37 5.24
CA LYS A 221 -13.48 -17.03 4.69
C LYS A 221 -12.37 -16.31 5.46
N ARG A 222 -12.35 -16.44 6.79
CA ARG A 222 -11.31 -15.85 7.64
C ARG A 222 -9.94 -16.51 7.42
N MET A 223 -9.90 -17.83 7.28
CA MET A 223 -8.70 -18.57 6.91
C MET A 223 -8.17 -18.14 5.54
N GLU A 224 -9.06 -17.99 4.55
CA GLU A 224 -8.67 -17.52 3.22
C GLU A 224 -8.11 -16.09 3.27
N ALA A 225 -8.73 -15.20 4.04
CA ALA A 225 -8.25 -13.83 4.21
C ALA A 225 -6.85 -13.78 4.85
N VAL A 226 -6.59 -14.58 5.88
CA VAL A 226 -5.27 -14.71 6.52
C VAL A 226 -4.25 -15.28 5.54
N LEU A 227 -4.59 -16.35 4.82
CA LEU A 227 -3.70 -16.98 3.84
C LEU A 227 -3.33 -15.99 2.74
N ASN A 228 -4.33 -15.35 2.13
CA ASN A 228 -4.17 -14.34 1.08
C ASN A 228 -3.32 -13.13 1.52
N TYR A 229 -3.22 -12.86 2.82
CA TYR A 229 -2.37 -11.80 3.35
C TYR A 229 -0.91 -12.27 3.51
N LEU A 230 -0.69 -13.52 3.92
CA LEU A 230 0.64 -14.07 4.21
C LEU A 230 1.35 -14.67 2.98
N THR A 231 0.61 -15.03 1.92
CA THR A 231 1.11 -15.69 0.70
C THR A 231 0.83 -14.86 -0.54
#